data_AF-A0A850ZXU0-F1
#
_entry.id   AF-A0A850ZXU0-F1
#
_cell.length_a   1.000
_cell.length_b   1.000
_cell.length_c   1.000
_cell.angle_alpha   90.00
_cell.angle_beta   90.00
_cell.angle_gamma   90.00
#
_symmetry.space_group_name_H-M   'P 1'
#
loop_
_entity.id
_entity.type
_entity.pdbx_description
1 polymer ?
#
loop_
_entity_poly.entity_id
_entity_poly.type
_entity_poly.pdbx_seq_one_letter_code
_entity_poly.pdbx_strand_id
1 'polypeptide(L)'
;VQQKLLAETTERTGINITCSYCDIQSTKFIHWYHQLPGRSPAFIALALKGSEDLQDPPGRLSVAPDRRSSTLRLTQPRLGDAAVYYCAVG
;
A
#
# COMPACT_ATOMS: atom_id res chain seq x y z
N VAL A 1 11.43 -2.58 -7.98
CA VAL A 1 10.04 -2.44 -7.49
C VAL A 1 9.16 -2.11 -8.69
N GLN A 2 8.04 -2.78 -8.87
CA GLN A 2 7.11 -2.57 -9.98
C GLN A 2 5.68 -2.42 -9.43
N GLN A 3 5.02 -1.32 -9.76
CA GLN A 3 3.66 -1.01 -9.33
C GLN A 3 2.88 -0.50 -10.55
N LYS A 4 1.57 -0.74 -10.57
CA LYS A 4 0.69 -0.17 -11.60
C LYS A 4 0.67 1.35 -11.44
N LEU A 5 0.91 2.08 -12.53
CA LEU A 5 1.03 3.55 -12.52
C LEU A 5 -0.27 4.27 -12.14
N LEU A 6 -1.42 3.65 -12.43
CA LEU A 6 -2.74 4.24 -12.26
C LEU A 6 -3.71 3.22 -11.67
N ALA A 7 -4.45 3.66 -10.65
CA ALA A 7 -5.48 2.90 -9.98
C ALA A 7 -6.64 3.86 -9.70
N GLU A 8 -7.83 3.56 -10.21
CA GLU A 8 -9.00 4.41 -10.13
C GLU A 8 -10.18 3.60 -9.58
N THR A 9 -11.00 4.24 -8.76
CA THR A 9 -12.22 3.68 -8.19
C THR A 9 -13.19 4.80 -7.89
N THR A 10 -14.45 4.46 -7.61
CA THR A 10 -15.44 5.39 -7.07
C THR A 10 -15.38 5.40 -5.54
N GLU A 11 -15.90 6.46 -4.92
CA GLU A 11 -16.01 6.51 -3.47
C GLU A 11 -16.77 5.31 -2.91
N ARG A 12 -16.36 4.85 -1.71
CA ARG A 12 -16.91 3.68 -1.00
C ARG A 12 -16.76 2.35 -1.75
N THR A 13 -16.13 2.33 -2.91
CA THR A 13 -15.78 1.13 -3.65
C THR A 13 -14.33 0.77 -3.38
N GLY A 14 -14.12 -0.35 -2.69
CA GLY A 14 -12.78 -0.78 -2.29
C GLY A 14 -11.85 -0.99 -3.49
N ILE A 15 -10.57 -0.67 -3.29
CA ILE A 15 -9.52 -0.79 -4.31
C ILE A 15 -8.28 -1.45 -3.73
N ASN A 16 -7.58 -2.23 -4.57
CA ASN A 16 -6.30 -2.84 -4.25
C ASN A 16 -5.18 -2.13 -5.00
N ILE A 17 -4.14 -1.75 -4.27
CA ILE A 17 -2.92 -1.17 -4.80
C ILE A 17 -1.81 -2.18 -4.53
N THR A 18 -1.28 -2.79 -5.59
CA THR A 18 -0.30 -3.88 -5.47
C THR A 18 1.07 -3.41 -5.93
N CYS A 19 2.07 -3.78 -5.14
CA CYS A 19 3.47 -3.52 -5.40
C CYS A 19 4.24 -4.85 -5.46
N SER A 20 4.99 -5.03 -6.54
CA SER A 20 5.81 -6.22 -6.79
C SER A 20 7.30 -5.91 -6.62
N TYR A 21 8.03 -6.90 -6.13
CA TYR A 21 9.44 -6.79 -5.78
C TYR A 21 10.24 -7.90 -6.44
N CYS A 22 11.46 -7.57 -6.87
CA CYS A 22 12.42 -8.57 -7.31
C CYS A 22 13.26 -8.97 -6.09
N ASP A 23 13.14 -10.23 -5.69
CA ASP A 23 14.02 -10.93 -4.74
C ASP A 23 14.42 -10.13 -3.49
N ILE A 24 13.46 -9.97 -2.57
CA ILE A 24 13.71 -9.27 -1.31
C ILE A 24 14.25 -10.22 -0.25
N GLN A 25 15.32 -9.80 0.45
CA GLN A 25 15.83 -10.52 1.61
C GLN A 25 14.73 -10.72 2.66
N SER A 26 14.69 -11.91 3.26
CA SER A 26 13.64 -12.37 4.17
C SER A 26 13.46 -11.50 5.43
N THR A 27 14.44 -10.67 5.78
CA THR A 27 14.46 -9.78 6.96
C THR A 27 14.04 -8.35 6.68
N LYS A 28 13.90 -7.93 5.42
CA LYS A 28 13.61 -6.53 5.06
C LYS A 28 12.14 -6.19 5.23
N PHE A 29 11.83 -5.04 5.81
CA PHE A 29 10.44 -4.58 5.92
C PHE A 29 9.96 -3.96 4.61
N ILE A 30 8.67 -4.13 4.33
CA ILE A 30 7.96 -3.45 3.27
C ILE A 30 7.22 -2.27 3.90
N HIS A 31 7.49 -1.07 3.40
CA HIS A 31 6.90 0.18 3.89
C HIS A 31 5.88 0.70 2.87
N TRP A 32 4.77 1.23 3.38
CA TRP A 32 3.74 1.90 2.58
C TRP A 32 3.57 3.35 3.02
N TYR A 33 3.45 4.22 2.02
CA TYR A 33 3.25 5.65 2.20
C TYR A 33 2.14 6.15 1.28
N HIS A 34 1.47 7.21 1.67
CA HIS A 34 0.65 8.03 0.78
C HIS A 34 1.24 9.44 0.65
N GLN A 35 0.94 10.12 -0.43
CA GLN A 35 1.29 11.51 -0.61
C GLN A 35 0.10 12.26 -1.20
N LEU A 36 -0.47 13.14 -0.39
CA LEU A 36 -1.48 14.09 -0.85
C LEU A 36 -0.82 15.17 -1.73
N PRO A 37 -1.55 15.74 -2.70
CA PRO A 37 -1.04 16.82 -3.53
C PRO A 37 -0.44 17.96 -2.68
N GLY A 38 0.80 18.37 -3.00
CA GLY A 38 1.50 19.45 -2.31
C GLY A 38 2.02 19.12 -0.90
N ARG A 39 1.95 17.86 -0.46
CA ARG A 39 2.47 17.42 0.85
C ARG A 39 3.65 16.46 0.71
N SER A 40 4.42 16.28 1.78
CA SER A 40 5.43 15.22 1.86
C SER A 40 4.78 13.84 2.01
N PRO A 41 5.45 12.75 1.60
CA PRO A 41 4.96 11.40 1.86
C PRO A 41 4.73 11.17 3.36
N ALA A 42 3.55 10.65 3.71
CA ALA A 42 3.18 10.26 5.05
C ALA A 42 3.09 8.73 5.15
N PHE A 43 3.55 8.22 6.29
CA PHE A 43 3.64 6.79 6.56
C PHE A 43 2.25 6.20 6.83
N ILE A 44 1.96 5.06 6.22
CA ILE A 44 0.72 4.29 6.46
C ILE A 44 1.01 3.14 7.40
N ALA A 45 1.87 2.21 6.97
CA ALA A 45 2.17 0.98 7.69
C ALA A 45 3.45 0.32 7.15
N LEU A 46 3.99 -0.62 7.94
CA LEU A 46 5.09 -1.48 7.53
C LEU A 46 4.75 -2.93 7.87
N ALA A 47 5.16 -3.86 7.01
CA ALA A 47 4.94 -5.27 7.26
C ALA A 47 6.13 -6.11 6.78
N LEU A 48 6.45 -7.14 7.56
CA LEU A 48 7.42 -8.17 7.16
C LEU A 48 6.72 -9.31 6.40
N LYS A 49 5.64 -9.84 6.98
CA LYS A 49 4.78 -10.89 6.40
C LYS A 49 3.35 -10.76 6.91
N GLY A 50 2.42 -11.45 6.24
CA GLY A 50 1.05 -11.56 6.72
C GLY A 50 0.22 -10.34 6.38
N SER A 51 -0.78 -10.03 7.20
CA SER A 51 -1.68 -8.91 6.97
C SER A 51 -1.92 -8.10 8.23
N GLU A 52 -2.09 -6.79 8.06
CA GLU A 52 -2.36 -5.82 9.11
C GLU A 52 -3.57 -4.97 8.71
N ASP A 53 -4.51 -4.79 9.63
CA ASP A 53 -5.69 -3.94 9.41
C ASP A 53 -5.35 -2.47 9.66
N LEU A 54 -5.83 -1.61 8.77
CA LEU A 54 -5.63 -0.17 8.84
C LEU A 54 -6.92 0.51 9.27
N GLN A 55 -6.81 1.49 10.16
CA GLN A 55 -7.97 2.22 10.69
C GLN A 55 -8.29 3.47 9.88
N ASP A 56 -7.28 4.20 9.42
CA ASP A 56 -7.45 5.48 8.72
C ASP A 56 -6.41 5.64 7.59
N PRO A 57 -6.84 5.58 6.31
CA PRO A 57 -8.15 5.13 5.85
C PRO A 57 -8.40 3.65 6.18
N PRO A 58 -9.67 3.22 6.35
CA PRO A 58 -9.99 1.84 6.66
C PRO A 58 -9.53 0.92 5.52
N GLY A 59 -8.78 -0.11 5.90
CA GLY A 59 -8.07 -0.91 4.92
C GLY A 59 -7.36 -2.11 5.51
N ARG A 60 -6.54 -2.74 4.65
CA ARG A 60 -5.67 -3.84 5.04
C ARG A 60 -4.41 -3.81 4.20
N LEU A 61 -3.26 -3.87 4.86
CA LEU A 61 -1.98 -4.21 4.23
C LEU A 61 -1.83 -5.73 4.22
N SER A 62 -1.33 -6.30 3.14
CA SER A 62 -1.01 -7.73 3.04
C SER A 62 0.28 -7.95 2.28
N VAL A 63 1.16 -8.80 2.80
CA VAL A 63 2.41 -9.22 2.16
C VAL A 63 2.27 -10.68 1.75
N ALA A 64 2.55 -10.98 0.49
CA ALA A 64 2.48 -12.35 -0.03
C ALA A 64 3.45 -13.28 0.73
N PRO A 65 3.13 -14.58 0.89
CA PRO A 65 3.99 -15.51 1.62
C PRO A 65 5.40 -15.65 1.02
N ASP A 66 5.50 -15.55 -0.32
CA ASP A 66 6.77 -15.56 -1.06
C ASP A 66 7.51 -14.22 -1.01
N ARG A 67 6.88 -13.21 -0.39
CA ARG A 67 7.35 -11.83 -0.26
C ARG A 67 7.66 -11.16 -1.58
N ARG A 68 7.16 -11.65 -2.71
CA ARG A 68 7.37 -11.01 -4.03
C ARG A 68 6.37 -9.91 -4.32
N SER A 69 5.34 -9.79 -3.49
CA SER A 69 4.37 -8.69 -3.60
C SER A 69 3.80 -8.28 -2.25
N SER A 70 3.29 -7.05 -2.21
CA SER A 70 2.42 -6.57 -1.16
C SER A 70 1.24 -5.81 -1.77
N THR A 71 0.12 -5.85 -1.08
CA THR A 71 -1.13 -5.21 -1.49
C THR A 71 -1.65 -4.35 -0.35
N LEU A 72 -1.87 -3.08 -0.64
CA LEU A 72 -2.63 -2.16 0.18
C LEU A 72 -4.07 -2.13 -0.34
N ARG A 73 -5.02 -2.61 0.47
CA ARG A 73 -6.45 -2.56 0.18
C ARG A 73 -7.08 -1.43 0.97
N LEU A 74 -7.74 -0.49 0.26
CA LEU A 74 -8.63 0.49 0.87
C LEU A 74 -10.05 -0.06 0.78
N THR A 75 -10.76 -0.22 1.90
CA THR A 75 -12.09 -0.86 1.89
C THR A 75 -13.19 0.10 1.49
N GLN A 76 -13.12 1.35 1.96
CA GLN A 76 -14.12 2.38 1.71
C GLN A 76 -13.45 3.73 1.44
N PRO A 77 -12.70 3.86 0.32
CA PRO A 77 -11.97 5.09 0.02
C PRO A 77 -12.94 6.25 -0.21
N ARG A 78 -12.55 7.43 0.27
CA ARG A 78 -13.23 8.72 0.07
C ARG A 78 -12.42 9.58 -0.88
N LEU A 79 -13.00 10.68 -1.35
CA LEU A 79 -12.28 11.63 -2.20
C LEU A 79 -10.96 12.13 -1.55
N GLY A 80 -10.94 12.26 -0.22
CA GLY A 80 -9.73 12.67 0.54
C GLY A 80 -8.60 11.63 0.55
N ASP A 81 -8.89 10.38 0.20
CA ASP A 81 -7.90 9.30 0.12
C ASP A 81 -7.22 9.25 -1.26
N ALA A 82 -7.63 10.11 -2.19
CA ALA A 82 -6.98 10.25 -3.49
C ALA A 82 -5.57 10.84 -3.31
N ALA A 83 -4.56 10.00 -3.53
CA ALA A 83 -3.17 10.30 -3.26
C ALA A 83 -2.26 9.46 -4.17
N VAL A 84 -0.97 9.80 -4.21
CA VAL A 84 0.04 8.89 -4.74
C VAL A 84 0.43 7.91 -3.64
N TYR A 85 0.34 6.61 -3.92
CA TYR A 85 0.68 5.55 -2.97
C TYR A 85 2.03 4.93 -3.33
N TYR A 86 2.97 4.97 -2.40
CA TYR A 86 4.31 4.44 -2.58
C TYR A 86 4.54 3.21 -1.72
N CYS A 87 5.25 2.25 -2.28
CA CYS A 87 5.83 1.13 -1.57
C CYS A 87 7.36 1.22 -1.60
N ALA A 88 8.01 0.86 -0.49
CA ALA A 88 9.47 0.81 -0.40
C ALA A 88 9.93 -0.45 0.35
N VAL A 89 11.15 -0.89 0.06
CA VAL A 89 11.83 -1.97 0.77
C VAL A 89 12.94 -1.36 1.60
N GLY A 90 13.00 -1.69 2.89
CA GLY A 90 14.06 -1.25 3.82
C GLY A 90 15.35 -2.05 3.72
#